data_AF-A0A7J6T6P0-F1
#
_entry.id   AF-A0A7J6T6P0-F1
#
_cell.length_a   1.000
_cell.length_b   1.000
_cell.length_c   1.000
_cell.angle_alpha   90.00
_cell.angle_beta   90.00
_cell.angle_gamma   90.00
#
_symmetry.space_group_name_H-M   'P 1'
#
loop_
_entity.id
_entity.type
_entity.pdbx_description
1 polymer ?
#
loop_
_entity_poly.entity_id
_entity_poly.type
_entity_poly.pdbx_seq_one_letter_code
_entity_poly.pdbx_strand_id
1 'polypeptide(L)'
;MYHLYTSFLGQQGALVCTAVTETAITYGANTRNAEVAYNQYVPRKDRLTNLTPAYKPIGPGALMHAVRNALGMCGMRVFAAPLDEHMCKVIRNPQASRMVSDFVASCLSGAISMPFNQLYNFFVTSKEARESTRLQRVTLATTYLRGQYLTIAPDGSVRPSKIMLRDMGMRCLYAGTLFCIYATIERTLVENWPAWSEAYL
;
A
#
# COMPACT_ATOMS: atom_id res chain seq x y z
N MET A 1 -8.65 0.91 14.80
CA MET A 1 -8.57 2.32 14.35
C MET A 1 -9.67 2.69 13.37
N TYR A 2 -9.83 1.98 12.24
CA TYR A 2 -10.86 2.34 11.26
C TYR A 2 -12.29 2.38 11.80
N HIS A 3 -12.74 1.34 12.51
CA HIS A 3 -14.10 1.33 13.09
C HIS A 3 -14.32 2.48 14.05
N LEU A 4 -13.31 2.78 14.89
CA LEU A 4 -13.34 3.93 15.78
C LEU A 4 -13.57 5.24 15.00
N TYR A 5 -12.79 5.49 13.94
CA TYR A 5 -12.98 6.70 13.14
C TYR A 5 -14.28 6.69 12.33
N THR A 6 -14.78 5.52 11.93
CA THR A 6 -16.02 5.40 11.14
C THR A 6 -17.21 5.85 11.97
N SER A 7 -17.22 5.56 13.27
CA SER A 7 -18.26 6.04 14.20
C SER A 7 -18.34 7.56 14.32
N PHE A 8 -17.25 8.30 14.05
CA PHE A 8 -17.22 9.76 14.17
C PHE A 8 -17.24 10.51 12.83
N LEU A 9 -16.67 9.94 11.76
CA LEU A 9 -16.34 10.66 10.52
C LEU A 9 -16.93 10.01 9.26
N GLY A 10 -17.65 8.89 9.39
CA GLY A 10 -18.09 8.07 8.27
C GLY A 10 -16.94 7.34 7.57
N GLN A 11 -17.26 6.52 6.57
CA GLN A 11 -16.31 5.59 5.94
C GLN A 11 -15.12 6.31 5.26
N GLN A 12 -15.39 7.38 4.52
CA GLN A 12 -14.34 8.10 3.77
C GLN A 12 -13.38 8.82 4.71
N GLY A 13 -13.89 9.54 5.71
CA GLY A 13 -13.08 10.20 6.74
C GLY A 13 -12.26 9.20 7.54
N ALA A 14 -12.86 8.05 7.89
CA ALA A 14 -12.17 6.98 8.60
C ALA A 14 -11.00 6.37 7.82
N LEU A 15 -11.14 6.23 6.50
CA LEU A 15 -10.07 5.72 5.65
C LEU A 15 -8.86 6.67 5.65
N VAL A 16 -9.10 7.98 5.47
CA VAL A 16 -8.05 8.99 5.48
C VAL A 16 -7.37 9.07 6.85
N CYS A 17 -8.15 9.17 7.92
CA CYS A 17 -7.60 9.23 9.28
C CYS A 17 -6.83 7.97 9.64
N THR A 18 -7.32 6.78 9.27
CA THR A 18 -6.58 5.53 9.48
C THR A 18 -5.26 5.54 8.72
N ALA A 19 -5.24 6.00 7.46
CA ALA A 19 -4.03 6.03 6.66
C ALA A 19 -2.97 6.98 7.23
N VAL A 20 -3.41 8.14 7.73
CA VAL A 20 -2.54 9.13 8.40
C VAL A 20 -1.99 8.55 9.70
N THR A 21 -2.85 7.98 10.55
CA THR A 21 -2.45 7.37 11.82
C THR A 21 -1.48 6.21 11.61
N GLU A 22 -1.80 5.31 10.68
CA GLU A 22 -0.91 4.19 10.33
C GLU A 22 0.43 4.69 9.80
N THR A 23 0.44 5.75 8.99
CA THR A 23 1.67 6.39 8.52
C THR A 23 2.48 6.95 9.68
N ALA A 24 1.86 7.68 10.61
CA ALA A 24 2.55 8.24 11.77
C ALA A 24 3.23 7.17 12.63
N ILE A 25 2.59 6.01 12.77
CA ILE A 25 3.11 4.88 13.56
C ILE A 25 4.20 4.11 12.79
N THR A 26 3.99 3.85 11.51
CA THR A 26 4.82 2.87 10.75
C THR A 26 5.88 3.50 9.86
N TYR A 27 5.79 4.80 9.55
CA TYR A 27 6.71 5.45 8.61
C TYR A 27 8.18 5.31 9.01
N GLY A 28 8.53 5.62 10.27
CA GLY A 28 9.92 5.61 10.71
C GLY A 28 10.54 4.22 10.63
N ALA A 29 9.82 3.20 11.13
CA ALA A 29 10.26 1.81 11.09
C ALA A 29 10.39 1.30 9.64
N ASN A 30 9.40 1.54 8.79
CA ASN A 30 9.43 1.14 7.37
C ASN A 30 10.57 1.83 6.61
N THR A 31 10.80 3.11 6.89
CA THR A 31 11.85 3.90 6.27
C THR A 31 13.21 3.35 6.63
N ARG A 32 13.44 3.11 7.93
CA ARG A 32 14.68 2.53 8.41
C ARG A 32 14.94 1.15 7.80
N ASN A 33 13.90 0.31 7.73
CA ASN A 33 14.01 -1.01 7.10
C ASN A 33 14.36 -0.93 5.61
N ALA A 34 13.72 -0.02 4.87
CA ALA A 34 14.01 0.19 3.45
C ALA A 34 15.44 0.67 3.21
N GLU A 35 15.92 1.63 4.01
CA GLU A 35 17.29 2.14 3.90
C GLU A 35 18.35 1.08 4.28
N VAL A 36 18.09 0.26 5.31
CA VAL A 36 18.97 -0.86 5.69
C VAL A 36 19.01 -1.92 4.58
N ALA A 37 17.84 -2.29 4.03
CA ALA A 37 17.76 -3.21 2.91
C ALA A 37 18.53 -2.67 1.69
N TYR A 38 18.35 -1.39 1.34
CA TYR A 38 19.11 -0.74 0.26
C TYR A 38 20.62 -0.85 0.48
N ASN A 39 21.10 -0.57 1.70
CA ASN A 39 22.52 -0.66 2.06
C ASN A 39 23.13 -2.06 1.91
N GLN A 40 22.32 -3.12 1.93
CA GLN A 40 22.77 -4.49 1.70
C GLN A 40 23.11 -4.77 0.24
N TYR A 41 22.44 -4.10 -0.71
CA TYR A 41 22.58 -4.36 -2.14
C TYR A 41 23.50 -3.36 -2.88
N VAL A 42 23.92 -2.28 -2.23
CA VAL A 42 24.78 -1.27 -2.86
C VAL A 42 26.24 -1.29 -2.36
N PRO A 43 27.20 -0.90 -3.22
CA PRO A 43 28.60 -0.75 -2.83
C PRO A 43 28.77 0.19 -1.64
N ARG A 44 29.81 -0.02 -0.82
CA ARG A 44 30.04 0.74 0.42
C ARG A 44 30.06 2.26 0.22
N LYS A 45 30.56 2.74 -0.93
CA LYS A 45 30.59 4.17 -1.30
C LYS A 45 29.19 4.78 -1.52
N ASP A 46 28.22 3.96 -1.92
CA ASP A 46 26.87 4.40 -2.28
C ASP A 46 25.85 4.19 -1.16
N ARG A 47 26.27 3.58 -0.05
CA ARG A 47 25.45 3.38 1.15
C ARG A 47 25.00 4.71 1.76
N LEU A 48 23.81 4.66 2.35
CA LEU A 48 23.26 5.71 3.19
C LEU A 48 23.92 5.62 4.57
N THR A 49 24.61 6.68 4.98
CA THR A 49 25.26 6.78 6.30
C THR A 49 24.32 7.33 7.36
N ASN A 50 23.49 8.31 7.01
CA ASN A 50 22.52 8.95 7.89
C ASN A 50 21.14 8.32 7.74
N LEU A 51 21.02 7.11 8.28
CA LEU A 51 19.77 6.36 8.31
C LEU A 51 18.74 7.04 9.22
N THR A 52 17.48 7.06 8.79
CA THR A 52 16.36 7.65 9.51
C THR A 52 16.11 6.90 10.83
N PRO A 53 15.90 7.58 11.96
CA PRO A 53 15.53 6.91 13.21
C PRO A 53 14.14 6.25 13.11
N ALA A 54 13.98 5.05 13.67
CA ALA A 54 12.73 4.28 13.56
C ALA A 54 11.51 4.95 14.22
N TYR A 55 11.74 5.82 15.21
CA TYR A 55 10.69 6.57 15.90
C TYR A 55 10.32 7.89 15.21
N LYS A 56 10.99 8.27 14.11
CA LYS A 56 10.68 9.52 13.41
C LYS A 56 9.41 9.32 12.55
N PRO A 57 8.28 10.00 12.85
CA PRO A 57 7.00 9.69 12.24
C PRO A 57 6.80 10.32 10.86
N ILE A 58 7.68 11.25 10.46
CA ILE A 58 7.54 12.01 9.22
C ILE A 58 8.90 12.30 8.57
N GLY A 59 8.92 12.35 7.24
CA GLY A 59 10.09 12.66 6.45
C GLY A 59 9.84 12.60 4.93
N PRO A 60 10.90 12.53 4.11
CA PRO A 60 10.79 12.40 2.67
C PRO A 60 9.93 11.20 2.25
N GLY A 61 8.94 11.42 1.39
CA GLY A 61 8.05 10.35 0.94
C GLY A 61 6.92 9.99 1.92
N ALA A 62 6.80 10.64 3.08
CA ALA A 62 5.69 10.38 4.02
C ALA A 62 4.30 10.55 3.39
N LEU A 63 4.14 11.52 2.48
CA LEU A 63 2.89 11.67 1.72
C LEU A 63 2.64 10.46 0.81
N MET A 64 3.64 9.99 0.07
CA MET A 64 3.51 8.79 -0.77
C MET A 64 3.21 7.55 0.08
N HIS A 65 3.79 7.48 1.28
CA HIS A 65 3.53 6.44 2.28
C HIS A 65 2.07 6.48 2.78
N ALA A 66 1.52 7.67 3.04
CA ALA A 66 0.12 7.83 3.42
C ALA A 66 -0.83 7.47 2.28
N VAL A 67 -0.53 7.93 1.07
CA VAL A 67 -1.34 7.64 -0.13
C VAL A 67 -1.35 6.14 -0.42
N ARG A 68 -0.19 5.45 -0.36
CA ARG A 68 -0.16 3.99 -0.57
C ARG A 68 -0.99 3.24 0.50
N ASN A 69 -1.02 3.71 1.74
CA ASN A 69 -1.77 3.07 2.82
C ASN A 69 -3.28 3.29 2.63
N ALA A 70 -3.68 4.52 2.30
CA ALA A 70 -5.06 4.84 1.97
C ALA A 70 -5.57 3.97 0.81
N LEU A 71 -4.82 3.94 -0.29
CA LEU A 71 -5.15 3.11 -1.46
C LEU A 71 -5.16 1.63 -1.13
N GLY A 72 -4.23 1.16 -0.29
CA GLY A 72 -4.19 -0.22 0.22
C GLY A 72 -5.49 -0.64 0.93
N MET A 73 -6.03 0.24 1.77
CA MET A 73 -7.29 -0.02 2.47
C MET A 73 -8.53 0.01 1.57
N CYS A 74 -8.48 0.74 0.44
CA CYS A 74 -9.61 0.79 -0.50
C CYS A 74 -10.02 -0.60 -1.01
N GLY A 75 -9.11 -1.59 -1.05
CA GLY A 75 -9.44 -2.96 -1.45
C GLY A 75 -10.59 -3.53 -0.63
N MET A 76 -10.40 -3.67 0.67
CA MET A 76 -11.42 -4.23 1.57
C MET A 76 -12.60 -3.29 1.82
N ARG A 77 -12.38 -1.97 1.75
CA ARG A 77 -13.35 -0.99 2.25
C ARG A 77 -14.20 -0.32 1.18
N VAL A 78 -13.75 -0.34 -0.08
CA VAL A 78 -14.44 0.32 -1.19
C VAL A 78 -14.71 -0.67 -2.33
N PHE A 79 -13.73 -1.49 -2.70
CA PHE A 79 -13.84 -2.35 -3.89
C PHE A 79 -14.46 -3.72 -3.60
N ALA A 80 -14.33 -4.27 -2.39
CA ALA A 80 -14.78 -5.62 -2.07
C ALA A 80 -16.29 -5.82 -2.21
N ALA A 81 -17.12 -4.89 -1.71
CA ALA A 81 -18.58 -4.99 -1.78
C ALA A 81 -19.14 -5.04 -3.21
N PRO A 82 -18.82 -4.09 -4.11
CA PRO A 82 -19.31 -4.18 -5.49
C PRO A 82 -18.76 -5.40 -6.23
N LEU A 83 -17.55 -5.85 -5.89
CA LEU A 83 -17.01 -7.09 -6.48
C LEU A 83 -17.78 -8.34 -6.02
N ASP A 84 -18.18 -8.42 -4.75
CA ASP A 84 -18.96 -9.55 -4.24
C ASP A 84 -20.37 -9.60 -4.85
N GLU A 85 -21.01 -8.45 -5.08
CA GLU A 85 -22.30 -8.36 -5.80
C GLU A 85 -22.23 -8.95 -7.21
N HIS A 86 -21.07 -8.89 -7.86
CA HIS A 86 -20.85 -9.52 -9.16
C HIS A 86 -20.40 -10.98 -9.02
N MET A 87 -19.51 -11.29 -8.09
CA MET A 87 -18.96 -12.63 -7.91
C MET A 87 -19.98 -13.63 -7.39
N CYS A 88 -20.96 -13.20 -6.59
CA CYS A 88 -22.01 -14.09 -6.08
C CYS A 88 -22.93 -14.63 -7.19
N LYS A 89 -22.92 -14.01 -8.38
CA LYS A 89 -23.64 -14.49 -9.57
C LYS A 89 -22.92 -15.68 -10.24
N VAL A 90 -21.62 -15.83 -10.01
CA VAL A 90 -20.77 -16.86 -10.62
C VAL A 90 -20.40 -17.93 -9.59
N ILE A 91 -20.09 -17.52 -8.37
CA ILE A 91 -19.67 -18.39 -7.27
C ILE A 91 -20.85 -18.60 -6.33
N ARG A 92 -21.39 -19.84 -6.33
CA ARG A 92 -22.58 -20.18 -5.53
C ARG A 92 -22.33 -20.21 -4.02
N ASN A 93 -21.11 -20.51 -3.59
CA ASN A 93 -20.75 -20.53 -2.17
C ASN A 93 -20.51 -19.07 -1.69
N PRO A 94 -21.31 -18.54 -0.76
CA PRO A 94 -21.21 -17.13 -0.33
C PRO A 94 -19.87 -16.80 0.34
N GLN A 95 -19.30 -17.73 1.12
CA GLN A 95 -18.01 -17.52 1.78
C GLN A 95 -16.87 -17.50 0.76
N ALA A 96 -16.90 -18.41 -0.22
CA ALA A 96 -15.91 -18.44 -1.30
C ALA A 96 -16.03 -17.20 -2.19
N SER A 97 -17.26 -16.76 -2.51
CA SER A 97 -17.50 -15.53 -3.29
C SER A 97 -16.86 -14.32 -2.61
N ARG A 98 -17.11 -14.15 -1.31
CA ARG A 98 -16.56 -13.04 -0.53
C ARG A 98 -15.04 -13.08 -0.45
N MET A 99 -14.47 -14.26 -0.17
CA MET A 99 -13.01 -14.41 -0.08
C MET A 99 -12.32 -14.10 -1.42
N VAL A 100 -12.86 -14.60 -2.53
CA VAL A 100 -12.34 -14.29 -3.87
C VAL A 100 -12.49 -12.79 -4.17
N SER A 101 -13.63 -12.20 -3.82
CA SER A 101 -13.89 -10.77 -4.01
C SER A 101 -12.90 -9.91 -3.22
N ASP A 102 -12.65 -10.23 -1.95
CA ASP A 102 -11.66 -9.55 -1.12
C ASP A 102 -10.25 -9.64 -1.70
N PHE A 103 -9.88 -10.83 -2.16
CA PHE A 103 -8.57 -11.07 -2.74
C PHE A 103 -8.39 -10.25 -4.01
N VAL A 104 -9.36 -10.30 -4.94
CA VAL A 104 -9.35 -9.52 -6.18
C VAL A 104 -9.36 -8.02 -5.90
N ALA A 105 -10.22 -7.56 -4.99
CA ALA A 105 -10.30 -6.16 -4.56
C ALA A 105 -8.97 -5.66 -4.00
N SER A 106 -8.31 -6.49 -3.19
CA SER A 106 -7.01 -6.21 -2.59
C SER A 106 -5.88 -6.26 -3.61
N CYS A 107 -5.96 -7.12 -4.64
CA CYS A 107 -5.04 -7.08 -5.78
C CYS A 107 -5.19 -5.79 -6.59
N LEU A 108 -6.42 -5.34 -6.89
CA LEU A 108 -6.66 -4.08 -7.59
C LEU A 108 -6.11 -2.88 -6.81
N SER A 109 -6.41 -2.83 -5.52
CA SER A 109 -5.84 -1.84 -4.60
C SER A 109 -4.30 -1.92 -4.54
N GLY A 110 -3.75 -3.15 -4.54
CA GLY A 110 -2.32 -3.40 -4.64
C GLY A 110 -1.71 -2.78 -5.89
N ALA A 111 -2.28 -3.03 -7.06
CA ALA A 111 -1.84 -2.47 -8.34
C ALA A 111 -1.89 -0.94 -8.34
N ILE A 112 -2.97 -0.33 -7.84
CA ILE A 112 -3.14 1.13 -7.79
C ILE A 112 -2.16 1.77 -6.77
N SER A 113 -1.88 1.11 -5.66
CA SER A 113 -0.94 1.61 -4.63
C SER A 113 0.54 1.42 -4.99
N MET A 114 0.85 0.54 -5.95
CA MET A 114 2.20 0.20 -6.38
C MET A 114 3.08 1.41 -6.76
N PRO A 115 2.66 2.34 -7.64
CA PRO A 115 3.49 3.49 -8.00
C PRO A 115 3.84 4.38 -6.79
N PHE A 116 2.90 4.56 -5.87
CA PHE A 116 3.13 5.36 -4.65
C PHE A 116 4.07 4.65 -3.68
N ASN A 117 3.96 3.33 -3.56
CA ASN A 117 4.92 2.53 -2.79
C ASN A 117 6.35 2.67 -3.34
N GLN A 118 6.48 2.73 -4.66
CA GLN A 118 7.78 2.78 -5.34
C GLN A 118 8.37 4.19 -5.31
N LEU A 119 7.54 5.23 -5.43
CA LEU A 119 7.94 6.60 -5.14
C LEU A 119 8.37 6.79 -3.69
N TYR A 120 7.65 6.19 -2.73
CA TYR A 120 8.07 6.20 -1.34
C TYR A 120 9.47 5.60 -1.17
N ASN A 121 9.71 4.39 -1.70
CA ASN A 121 11.03 3.76 -1.66
C ASN A 121 12.10 4.64 -2.30
N PHE A 122 11.84 5.19 -3.49
CA PHE A 122 12.75 6.11 -4.16
C PHE A 122 13.11 7.32 -3.29
N PHE A 123 12.13 7.97 -2.66
CA PHE A 123 12.38 9.14 -1.82
C PHE A 123 13.20 8.84 -0.57
N VAL A 124 13.11 7.64 -0.02
CA VAL A 124 13.84 7.28 1.20
C VAL A 124 15.22 6.68 0.92
N THR A 125 15.40 6.03 -0.23
CA THR A 125 16.67 5.35 -0.57
C THR A 125 17.57 6.13 -1.53
N SER A 126 17.04 7.02 -2.38
CA SER A 126 17.86 7.80 -3.34
C SER A 126 18.51 9.00 -2.66
N LYS A 127 19.85 9.12 -2.79
CA LYS A 127 20.60 10.31 -2.32
C LYS A 127 20.11 11.58 -3.02
N GLU A 128 19.96 11.51 -4.34
CA GLU A 128 19.50 12.63 -5.17
C GLU A 128 18.11 13.12 -4.74
N ALA A 129 17.18 12.20 -4.49
CA ALA A 129 15.83 12.56 -4.08
C ALA A 129 15.79 13.19 -2.68
N ARG A 130 16.69 12.76 -1.78
CA ARG A 130 16.81 13.31 -0.41
C ARG A 130 17.37 14.74 -0.43
N GLU A 131 18.36 15.01 -1.27
CA GLU A 131 19.04 16.31 -1.38
C GLU A 131 18.27 17.33 -2.23
N SER A 132 17.38 16.86 -3.10
CA SER A 132 16.57 17.71 -3.98
C SER A 132 15.50 18.52 -3.25
N THR A 133 15.21 19.70 -3.82
CA THR A 133 14.08 20.56 -3.40
C THR A 133 12.72 19.92 -3.76
N ARG A 134 11.62 20.46 -3.21
CA ARG A 134 10.26 19.92 -3.43
C ARG A 134 9.85 19.87 -4.91
N LEU A 135 10.21 20.88 -5.70
CA LEU A 135 9.87 20.93 -7.13
C LEU A 135 10.72 19.94 -7.93
N GLN A 136 12.03 19.88 -7.66
CA GLN A 136 12.93 18.91 -8.29
C GLN A 136 12.49 17.47 -8.01
N ARG A 137 11.99 17.18 -6.80
CA ARG A 137 11.46 15.87 -6.44
C ARG A 137 10.32 15.40 -7.33
N VAL A 138 9.48 16.30 -7.83
CA VAL A 138 8.38 15.93 -8.75
C VAL A 138 8.95 15.50 -10.11
N THR A 139 9.90 16.28 -10.65
CA THR A 139 10.59 15.94 -11.90
C THR A 139 11.36 14.62 -11.77
N LEU A 140 12.06 14.40 -10.64
CA LEU A 140 12.75 13.15 -10.38
C LEU A 140 11.80 11.97 -10.22
N ALA A 141 10.68 12.14 -9.50
CA ALA A 141 9.66 11.11 -9.32
C ALA A 141 9.05 10.67 -10.66
N THR A 142 8.69 11.62 -11.51
CA THR A 142 8.12 11.34 -12.84
C THR A 142 9.13 10.67 -13.75
N THR A 143 10.38 11.14 -13.76
CA THR A 143 11.47 10.53 -14.52
C THR A 143 11.75 9.10 -14.04
N TYR A 144 11.80 8.89 -12.72
CA TYR A 144 11.97 7.58 -12.10
C TYR A 144 10.86 6.61 -12.51
N LEU A 145 9.58 6.99 -12.36
CA LEU A 145 8.46 6.11 -12.73
C LEU A 145 8.45 5.77 -14.23
N ARG A 146 8.73 6.76 -15.09
CA ARG A 146 8.82 6.51 -16.54
C ARG A 146 9.95 5.54 -16.86
N GLY A 147 11.15 5.75 -16.32
CA GLY A 147 12.29 4.87 -16.54
C GLY A 147 12.09 3.46 -15.97
N GLN A 148 11.36 3.34 -14.86
CA GLN A 148 11.09 2.07 -14.21
C GLN A 148 10.02 1.25 -14.97
N TYR A 149 8.95 1.90 -15.42
CA TYR A 149 7.74 1.21 -15.89
C TYR A 149 7.45 1.33 -17.38
N LEU A 150 8.14 2.21 -18.10
CA LEU A 150 7.96 2.36 -19.53
C LEU A 150 9.27 2.05 -20.26
N THR A 151 9.13 1.31 -21.35
CA THR A 151 10.23 1.01 -22.28
C THR A 151 9.86 1.52 -23.66
N ILE A 152 10.81 2.16 -24.33
CA ILE A 152 10.63 2.63 -25.71
C ILE A 152 11.20 1.54 -26.61
N ALA A 153 10.34 0.94 -27.43
CA ALA A 153 10.75 -0.08 -28.39
C ALA A 153 11.42 0.57 -29.63
N PRO A 154 12.15 -0.21 -30.44
CA PRO A 154 12.86 0.32 -31.63
C PRO A 154 11.93 1.00 -32.65
N ASP A 155 10.64 0.66 -32.63
CA ASP A 155 9.59 1.27 -33.45
C ASP A 155 9.05 2.60 -32.88
N GLY A 156 9.60 3.08 -31.77
CA GLY A 156 9.14 4.27 -31.05
C GLY A 156 7.93 4.04 -30.16
N SER A 157 7.38 2.82 -30.08
CA SER A 157 6.22 2.52 -29.24
C SER A 157 6.59 2.47 -27.75
N VAL A 158 5.73 3.02 -26.89
CA VAL A 158 5.88 2.98 -25.44
C VAL A 158 5.17 1.75 -24.88
N ARG A 159 5.92 0.85 -24.24
CA ARG A 159 5.42 -0.42 -23.71
C ARG A 159 5.67 -0.54 -22.21
N PRO A 160 4.76 -1.16 -21.43
CA PRO A 160 5.01 -1.50 -20.04
C PRO A 160 6.28 -2.33 -19.89
N SER A 161 7.13 -1.99 -18.93
CA SER A 161 8.36 -2.73 -18.66
C SER A 161 8.04 -4.06 -17.97
N LYS A 162 8.91 -5.06 -18.14
CA LYS A 162 8.84 -6.31 -17.37
C LYS A 162 8.94 -6.08 -15.86
N ILE A 163 9.61 -4.98 -15.46
CA ILE A 163 9.73 -4.56 -14.06
C ILE A 163 8.37 -4.13 -13.52
N MET A 164 7.56 -3.40 -14.31
CA MET A 164 6.19 -3.05 -13.92
C MET A 164 5.36 -4.29 -13.62
N LEU A 165 5.43 -5.31 -14.48
CA LEU A 165 4.68 -6.56 -14.28
C LEU A 165 5.14 -7.29 -13.02
N ARG A 166 6.45 -7.40 -12.80
CA ARG A 166 7.03 -8.00 -11.59
C ARG A 166 6.57 -7.27 -10.33
N ASP A 167 6.73 -5.95 -10.30
CA ASP A 167 6.46 -5.13 -9.12
C ASP A 167 4.95 -5.07 -8.82
N MET A 168 4.12 -5.02 -9.87
CA MET A 168 2.67 -5.15 -9.75
C MET A 168 2.29 -6.53 -9.21
N GLY A 169 2.82 -7.62 -9.77
CA GLY A 169 2.54 -8.97 -9.29
C GLY A 169 2.90 -9.17 -7.83
N MET A 170 4.11 -8.75 -7.43
CA MET A 170 4.55 -8.80 -6.03
C MET A 170 3.64 -7.97 -5.11
N ARG A 171 3.25 -6.76 -5.54
CA ARG A 171 2.39 -5.87 -4.75
C ARG A 171 0.98 -6.42 -4.63
N CYS A 172 0.41 -6.97 -5.70
CA CYS A 172 -0.91 -7.58 -5.72
C CYS A 172 -0.98 -8.82 -4.83
N LEU A 173 0.02 -9.70 -4.89
CA LEU A 173 0.07 -10.89 -4.04
C LEU A 173 0.24 -10.51 -2.57
N TYR A 174 1.16 -9.60 -2.27
CA TYR A 174 1.36 -9.12 -0.90
C TYR A 174 0.10 -8.46 -0.32
N ALA A 175 -0.49 -7.50 -1.04
CA ALA A 175 -1.71 -6.81 -0.60
C ALA A 175 -2.90 -7.77 -0.56
N GLY A 176 -3.06 -8.58 -1.61
CA GLY A 176 -4.09 -9.61 -1.73
C GLY A 176 -4.12 -10.53 -0.53
N THR A 177 -2.99 -11.15 -0.21
CA THR A 177 -2.89 -12.07 0.93
C THR A 177 -3.11 -11.36 2.26
N LEU A 178 -2.39 -10.25 2.52
CA LEU A 178 -2.44 -9.58 3.81
C LEU A 178 -3.85 -9.05 4.14
N PHE A 179 -4.47 -8.36 3.17
CA PHE A 179 -5.79 -7.78 3.38
C PHE A 179 -6.90 -8.82 3.33
N CYS A 180 -6.80 -9.88 2.53
CA CYS A 180 -7.77 -10.97 2.61
C CYS A 180 -7.76 -11.65 3.98
N ILE A 181 -6.57 -11.89 4.56
CA ILE A 181 -6.45 -12.43 5.93
C ILE A 181 -7.08 -11.45 6.93
N TYR A 182 -6.73 -10.16 6.83
CA TYR A 182 -7.28 -9.14 7.72
C TYR A 182 -8.81 -9.06 7.64
N ALA A 183 -9.39 -9.01 6.44
CA ALA A 183 -10.83 -8.98 6.23
C ALA A 183 -11.53 -10.22 6.81
N THR A 184 -10.91 -11.39 6.67
CA THR A 184 -11.44 -12.64 7.23
C THR A 184 -11.47 -12.58 8.76
N ILE A 185 -10.35 -12.22 9.38
CA ILE A 185 -10.26 -12.07 10.85
C ILE A 185 -11.24 -11.00 11.34
N GLU A 186 -11.28 -9.84 10.69
CA GLU A 186 -12.16 -8.74 11.03
C GLU A 186 -13.63 -9.16 11.05
N ARG A 187 -14.10 -9.86 10.00
CA ARG A 187 -15.47 -10.36 9.97
C ARG A 187 -15.74 -11.38 11.05
N THR A 188 -14.88 -12.36 11.22
CA THR A 188 -15.07 -13.38 12.26
C THR A 188 -15.17 -12.73 13.64
N LEU A 189 -14.33 -11.74 13.94
CA LEU A 189 -14.40 -11.03 15.22
C LEU A 189 -15.67 -10.19 15.34
N VAL A 190 -16.07 -9.45 14.30
CA VAL A 190 -17.27 -8.60 14.33
C VAL A 190 -18.56 -9.41 14.39
N GLU A 191 -18.67 -10.51 13.64
CA GLU A 191 -19.84 -11.39 13.62
C GLU A 191 -20.04 -12.11 14.98
N ASN A 192 -18.96 -12.49 15.65
CA ASN A 192 -19.03 -13.17 16.96
C ASN A 192 -19.01 -12.21 18.15
N TRP A 193 -18.75 -10.90 17.92
CA TRP A 193 -18.67 -9.90 18.99
C TRP A 193 -19.91 -9.86 19.90
N PRO A 194 -21.17 -9.87 19.39
CA PRO A 194 -22.35 -9.82 20.24
C PRO A 194 -22.44 -10.99 21.22
N ALA A 195 -22.17 -12.20 20.73
CA ALA A 195 -22.21 -13.43 21.54
C ALA A 195 -21.15 -13.42 22.65
N TRP A 196 -19.98 -12.81 22.40
CA TRP A 196 -18.94 -12.67 23.42
C TRP A 196 -19.27 -11.55 24.41
N SER A 197 -19.86 -10.44 23.97
CA SER A 197 -20.25 -9.37 24.89
C SER A 197 -21.34 -9.80 25.86
N GLU A 198 -22.26 -10.67 25.45
CA GLU A 198 -23.34 -11.19 26.29
C GLU A 198 -22.90 -12.31 27.25
N ALA A 199 -21.81 -13.03 26.93
CA ALA A 199 -21.31 -14.12 27.77
C ALA A 199 -20.43 -13.65 28.95
N TYR A 200 -20.01 -12.38 28.95
CA TYR A 200 -19.11 -11.80 29.96
C TYR A 200 -19.71 -10.55 30.66
N LEU A 201 -21.01 -10.31 30.51
CA LEU A 201 -21.82 -9.36 31.26
C LEU A 201 -22.85 -10.12 32.10
#